data_AF-A0A6G1J9I1-F1
#
_entry.id   AF-A0A6G1J9I1-F1
#
_cell.length_a   1.000
_cell.length_b   1.000
_cell.length_c   1.000
_cell.angle_alpha   90.00
_cell.angle_beta   90.00
_cell.angle_gamma   90.00
#
_symmetry.space_group_name_H-M   'P 1'
#
loop_
_entity.id
_entity.type
_entity.pdbx_description
1 polymer ?
#
loop_
_entity_poly.entity_id
_entity_poly.type
_entity_poly.pdbx_seq_one_letter_code
_entity_poly.pdbx_strand_id
1 'polypeptide(L)'
;SPELFEKEAVKVATWGNQWVAFDDEDTLRLKSEFAQSLCLGGLIVWAISHDTKDAKYNKALAKVANRKITSLPIKDGSDDPYQYVNYPNPQCKWTNCGE
;
A
#
# COMPACT_ATOMS: atom_id res chain seq x y z
N SER A 1 -0.58 23.07 -2.21
CA SER A 1 0.04 21.92 -1.52
C SER A 1 -1.04 21.15 -0.79
N PRO A 2 -0.91 19.82 -0.62
CA PRO A 2 -1.86 19.05 0.17
C PRO A 2 -1.95 19.54 1.62
N GLU A 3 -3.15 19.52 2.18
CA GLU A 3 -3.44 19.86 3.58
C GLU A 3 -3.64 18.57 4.39
N LEU A 4 -3.05 18.51 5.58
CA LEU A 4 -3.21 17.40 6.52
C LEU A 4 -4.34 17.70 7.50
N PHE A 5 -5.38 16.86 7.48
CA PHE A 5 -6.47 16.85 8.44
C PHE A 5 -6.13 15.83 9.52
N GLU A 6 -5.40 16.26 10.56
CA GLU A 6 -4.82 15.36 11.57
C GLU A 6 -5.89 14.56 12.32
N LYS A 7 -7.00 15.22 12.71
CA LYS A 7 -8.09 14.58 13.44
C LYS A 7 -8.77 13.48 12.63
N GLU A 8 -8.93 13.70 11.32
CA GLU A 8 -9.53 12.77 10.38
C GLU A 8 -8.50 11.78 9.79
N ALA A 9 -7.21 11.95 10.12
CA ALA A 9 -6.09 11.16 9.64
C ALA A 9 -6.06 11.00 8.11
N VAL A 10 -6.26 12.10 7.38
CA VAL A 10 -6.28 12.14 5.90
C VAL A 10 -5.57 13.37 5.35
N LYS A 11 -4.97 13.26 4.16
CA LYS A 11 -4.50 14.42 3.40
C LYS A 11 -5.43 14.70 2.23
N VAL A 12 -5.68 15.98 1.98
CA VAL A 12 -6.50 16.43 0.85
C VAL A 12 -5.70 17.41 0.00
N ALA A 13 -5.70 17.20 -1.31
CA ALA A 13 -5.20 18.16 -2.29
C ALA A 13 -6.36 18.71 -3.11
N THR A 14 -6.35 20.02 -3.36
CA THR A 14 -7.37 20.74 -4.14
C THR A 14 -6.72 21.55 -5.25
N TRP A 15 -7.35 21.59 -6.44
CA TRP A 15 -6.94 22.45 -7.55
C TRP A 15 -8.15 22.76 -8.44
N GLY A 16 -8.46 24.05 -8.62
CA GLY A 16 -9.66 24.48 -9.34
C GLY A 16 -10.93 23.89 -8.73
N ASN A 17 -11.66 23.08 -9.49
CA ASN A 17 -12.86 22.36 -9.05
C ASN A 17 -12.60 20.87 -8.69
N GLN A 18 -11.34 20.45 -8.64
CA GLN A 18 -10.94 19.09 -8.34
C GLN A 18 -10.44 18.97 -6.90
N TRP A 19 -10.65 17.80 -6.31
CA TRP A 19 -10.10 17.43 -5.01
C TRP A 19 -9.81 15.93 -4.96
N VAL A 20 -8.82 15.54 -4.15
CA VAL A 20 -8.52 14.14 -3.85
C VAL A 20 -8.12 14.01 -2.38
N ALA A 21 -8.71 13.02 -1.70
CA ALA A 21 -8.28 12.57 -0.39
C ALA A 21 -7.38 11.34 -0.56
N PHE A 22 -6.23 11.31 0.10
CA PHE A 22 -5.25 10.25 -0.02
C PHE A 22 -4.47 10.04 1.27
N ASP A 23 -3.72 8.94 1.30
CA ASP A 23 -2.81 8.59 2.39
C ASP A 23 -1.35 8.75 1.98
N ASP A 24 -0.52 9.17 2.92
CA ASP A 24 0.93 9.17 2.80
C ASP A 24 1.61 8.88 4.13
N GLU A 25 2.92 9.12 4.23
CA GLU A 25 3.72 8.79 5.43
C GLU A 25 3.15 9.38 6.72
N ASP A 26 2.53 10.56 6.69
CA ASP A 26 1.97 11.19 7.87
C ASP A 26 0.66 10.51 8.31
N THR A 27 -0.25 10.26 7.36
CA THR A 27 -1.54 9.64 7.70
C THR A 27 -1.39 8.16 8.04
N LEU A 28 -0.44 7.46 7.40
CA LEU A 28 -0.09 6.09 7.75
C LEU A 28 0.47 5.99 9.18
N ARG A 29 1.26 6.97 9.62
CA ARG A 29 1.71 7.07 11.02
C ARG A 29 0.53 7.22 11.97
N LEU A 30 -0.35 8.19 11.72
CA LEU A 30 -1.53 8.45 12.56
C LEU A 30 -2.43 7.21 12.68
N LYS A 31 -2.71 6.54 11.55
CA LYS A 31 -3.52 5.31 11.52
C LYS A 31 -2.84 4.16 12.24
N SER A 32 -1.52 4.03 12.11
CA SER A 32 -0.74 3.00 12.81
C SER A 32 -0.74 3.22 14.32
N GLU A 33 -0.53 4.46 14.78
CA GLU A 33 -0.54 4.82 16.20
C GLU A 33 -1.93 4.59 16.81
N PHE A 34 -3.00 4.93 16.07
CA PHE A 34 -4.37 4.64 16.50
C PHE A 34 -4.66 3.14 16.59
N ALA A 35 -4.21 2.34 15.63
CA ALA A 35 -4.37 0.89 15.70
C ALA A 35 -3.62 0.27 16.90
N GLN A 36 -2.42 0.78 17.19
CA GLN A 36 -1.60 0.36 18.32
C GLN A 36 -2.25 0.75 19.67
N SER A 37 -2.85 1.94 19.78
CA SER A 37 -3.52 2.37 21.01
C SER A 37 -4.74 1.52 21.37
N LEU A 38 -5.32 0.85 20.36
CA LEU A 38 -6.43 -0.09 20.50
C LEU A 38 -6.00 -1.57 20.59
N CYS A 39 -4.69 -1.85 20.65
CA CYS A 39 -4.14 -3.21 20.66
C CYS A 39 -4.61 -4.07 19.46
N LEU A 40 -4.82 -3.47 18.29
CA LEU A 40 -5.17 -4.21 17.07
C LEU A 40 -3.97 -5.02 16.55
N GLY A 41 -4.23 -6.22 16.05
CA GLY A 41 -3.18 -7.18 15.64
C GLY A 41 -2.39 -6.82 14.39
N GLY A 42 -2.76 -5.75 13.67
CA GLY A 42 -2.03 -5.30 12.49
C GLY A 42 -2.78 -4.29 11.62
N LEU A 43 -2.19 -3.99 10.47
CA LEU A 43 -2.72 -3.11 9.43
C LEU A 43 -2.92 -3.91 8.14
N ILE A 44 -3.97 -3.59 7.39
CA ILE A 44 -4.21 -4.12 6.04
C ILE A 44 -4.07 -2.97 5.04
N VAL A 45 -3.40 -3.23 3.92
CA VAL A 45 -3.29 -2.29 2.80
C VAL A 45 -4.03 -2.85 1.59
N TRP A 46 -4.79 -1.99 0.91
CA TRP A 46 -5.42 -2.29 -0.35
C TRP A 46 -5.16 -1.14 -1.34
N ALA A 47 -4.50 -1.34 -2.48
CA ALA A 47 -3.79 -2.54 -2.91
C ALA A 47 -2.31 -2.23 -3.17
N ILE A 48 -1.46 -3.24 -3.00
CA ILE A 48 -0.01 -3.11 -3.24
C ILE A 48 0.31 -2.68 -4.68
N SER A 49 -0.56 -3.03 -5.64
CA SER A 49 -0.45 -2.64 -7.04
C SER A 49 -0.65 -1.14 -7.30
N HIS A 50 -1.19 -0.40 -6.33
CA HIS A 50 -1.41 1.05 -6.41
C HIS A 50 -0.34 1.85 -5.65
N ASP A 51 0.72 1.18 -5.16
CA ASP A 51 1.91 1.84 -4.63
C ASP A 51 2.79 2.39 -5.76
N THR A 52 3.82 3.14 -5.41
CA THR A 52 4.83 3.63 -6.35
C THR A 52 5.77 2.51 -6.80
N LYS A 53 6.43 2.69 -7.95
CA LYS A 53 7.38 1.69 -8.49
C LYS A 53 8.53 1.36 -7.53
N ASP A 54 8.92 2.30 -6.69
CA ASP A 54 9.96 2.17 -5.67
C ASP A 54 9.43 1.70 -4.30
N ALA A 55 8.17 1.27 -4.22
CA ALA A 55 7.49 0.78 -3.02
C ALA A 55 7.53 1.77 -1.85
N LYS A 56 7.34 3.07 -2.15
CA LYS A 56 7.49 4.16 -1.18
C LYS A 56 6.54 3.97 0.00
N TYR A 57 5.26 3.73 -0.27
CA TYR A 57 4.26 3.66 0.80
C TYR A 57 4.31 2.32 1.55
N ASN A 58 4.70 1.23 0.90
CA ASN A 58 5.01 -0.02 1.58
C ASN A 58 6.17 0.15 2.57
N LYS A 59 7.27 0.79 2.17
CA LYS A 59 8.41 1.08 3.06
C LYS A 59 7.99 1.96 4.24
N ALA A 60 7.17 2.99 3.99
CA ALA A 60 6.60 3.83 5.04
C ALA A 60 5.71 3.03 6.01
N LEU A 61 4.81 2.20 5.47
CA LEU A 61 3.93 1.33 6.24
C LEU A 61 4.73 0.32 7.10
N ALA A 62 5.77 -0.28 6.53
CA ALA A 62 6.66 -1.21 7.24
C ALA A 62 7.38 -0.54 8.42
N LYS A 63 7.81 0.72 8.24
CA LYS A 63 8.43 1.54 9.29
C LYS A 63 7.46 1.81 10.44
N VAL A 64 6.24 2.27 10.15
CA VAL A 64 5.25 2.60 11.20
C VAL A 64 4.68 1.35 11.87
N ALA A 65 4.56 0.23 11.15
CA ALA A 65 4.13 -1.05 11.69
C ALA A 65 5.23 -1.80 12.47
N ASN A 66 6.41 -1.19 12.67
CA ASN A 66 7.56 -1.78 13.35
C ASN A 66 7.94 -3.18 12.80
N ARG A 67 7.85 -3.35 11.48
CA ARG A 67 8.10 -4.64 10.82
C ARG A 67 9.61 -4.86 10.67
N LYS A 68 10.12 -5.96 11.22
CA LYS A 68 11.55 -6.34 11.08
C LYS A 68 11.98 -6.65 9.64
N ILE A 69 11.03 -7.11 8.81
CA ILE A 69 11.24 -7.38 7.39
C ILE A 69 10.54 -6.28 6.61
N THR A 70 11.31 -5.34 6.05
CA THR A 70 10.80 -4.15 5.34
C THR A 70 10.60 -4.39 3.84
N SER A 71 11.27 -5.40 3.28
CA SER A 71 11.10 -5.87 1.91
C SER A 71 11.35 -7.36 1.85
N LEU A 72 10.71 -8.06 0.91
CA LEU A 72 11.09 -9.42 0.58
C LEU A 72 12.44 -9.39 -0.15
N PRO A 73 13.37 -10.30 0.15
CA PRO A 73 14.62 -10.38 -0.60
C PRO A 73 14.30 -10.75 -2.06
N ILE A 74 14.45 -9.79 -2.97
CA ILE A 74 14.37 -10.04 -4.41
C ILE A 74 15.61 -10.85 -4.78
N LYS A 75 15.44 -12.15 -5.02
CA LYS A 75 16.55 -13.09 -5.31
C LYS A 75 17.07 -13.01 -6.74
N ASP A 76 16.40 -12.25 -7.60
CA ASP A 76 16.71 -12.11 -9.02
C ASP A 76 17.85 -11.10 -9.30
N GLY A 77 18.16 -10.21 -8.34
CA GLY A 77 19.15 -9.16 -8.56
C GLY A 77 18.70 -8.07 -9.55
N SER A 78 17.45 -8.13 -10.04
CA SER A 78 16.78 -7.00 -10.67
C SER A 78 16.16 -6.11 -9.59
N ASP A 79 16.30 -4.79 -9.72
CA ASP A 79 15.56 -3.81 -8.92
C ASP A 79 14.11 -3.65 -9.44
N ASP A 80 13.66 -4.53 -10.32
CA ASP A 80 12.36 -4.46 -10.94
C ASP A 80 11.27 -4.93 -9.96
N PRO A 81 10.19 -4.15 -9.78
CA PRO A 81 9.10 -4.51 -8.87
C PRO A 81 8.27 -5.72 -9.36
N TYR A 82 8.47 -6.12 -10.61
CA TYR A 82 7.78 -7.24 -11.25
C TYR A 82 8.75 -8.02 -12.12
N GLN A 83 8.77 -9.35 -11.97
CA GLN A 83 9.30 -10.23 -13.02
C GLN A 83 8.18 -10.56 -14.01
N TYR A 84 8.36 -10.15 -15.27
CA TYR A 84 7.52 -10.63 -16.36
C TYR A 84 7.89 -12.06 -16.70
N VAL A 85 7.21 -13.02 -16.10
CA VAL A 85 7.26 -14.43 -16.50
C VAL A 85 6.25 -14.67 -17.61
N ASN A 86 6.75 -14.86 -18.84
CA ASN A 86 5.94 -15.36 -19.96
C ASN A 86 5.65 -16.85 -19.76
N TYR A 87 4.66 -17.15 -18.91
CA TYR A 87 4.09 -18.49 -18.85
C TYR A 87 2.97 -18.57 -19.89
N PRO A 88 3.04 -19.47 -20.90
CA PRO A 88 1.92 -19.73 -21.79
C PRO A 88 0.80 -20.39 -20.97
N ASN A 89 -0.05 -19.57 -20.36
CA ASN A 89 -1.28 -20.04 -19.74
C ASN A 89 -2.27 -20.38 -20.86
N PRO A 90 -2.71 -21.64 -21.02
CA PRO A 90 -3.92 -21.92 -21.76
C PRO A 90 -5.06 -21.24 -20.99
N GLN A 91 -5.45 -20.07 -21.47
CA GLN A 91 -6.27 -19.09 -20.76
C GLN A 91 -7.62 -19.73 -20.34
N CYS A 92 -8.06 -19.38 -19.13
CA CYS A 92 -9.43 -19.48 -18.58
C CYS A 92 -9.87 -20.82 -17.97
N LYS A 93 -9.64 -20.99 -16.66
CA LYS A 93 -10.65 -21.59 -15.78
C LYS A 93 -11.23 -20.50 -14.89
N TRP A 94 -12.42 -20.01 -15.25
CA TRP A 94 -13.28 -19.32 -14.30
C TRP A 94 -13.67 -20.30 -13.21
N THR A 95 -13.60 -19.89 -11.94
CA THR A 95 -14.26 -20.60 -10.85
C THR A 95 -15.76 -20.31 -10.94
N ASN A 96 -16.45 -20.93 -11.90
CA ASN A 96 -17.76 -21.45 -11.58
C ASN A 96 -17.63 -22.97 -11.51
N CYS A 97 -17.64 -23.47 -10.28
CA CYS A 97 -17.63 -24.90 -10.03
C CYS A 97 -18.98 -25.48 -10.46
N GLY A 98 -19.07 -26.00 -11.69
CA GLY A 98 -20.09 -26.97 -12.08
C GLY A 98 -21.54 -26.51 -12.02
N GLU A 99 -21.88 -25.44 -12.73
CA GLU A 99 -23.17 -25.33 -13.43
C GLU A 99 -22.93 -25.36 -14.95
#